data_AF-A0A9W3AW42-F1
#
_entry.id   AF-A0A9W3AW42-F1
#
_cell.length_a   1.000
_cell.length_b   1.000
_cell.length_c   1.000
_cell.angle_alpha   90.00
_cell.angle_beta   90.00
_cell.angle_gamma   90.00
#
_symmetry.space_group_name_H-M   'P 1'
#
loop_
_entity.id
_entity.type
_entity.pdbx_description
1 polymer ?
#
loop_
_entity_poly.entity_id
_entity_poly.type
_entity_poly.pdbx_seq_one_letter_code
_entity_poly.pdbx_strand_id
1 'polypeptide(L)'
;MSRKKIIVIFIVGILFAAIGGALFPLIDYFIQEEIKKKMVISNTSETYDIWQDVPVPVYMQFYVFDLDNPEEVKNGDKPSLIQRGPYTYRERRTKFDIVWNDNGTVTYKQNRTFHFVQEMSSGTETDMITTVNPIVAVIAHSFKWMPSLVKTIVSEVLGLDGENLFMTRPVEEVLWGYDDPSLVLLNKMIPAWFQTTFIGYFMRRNYTDDGLYTVHTGETDIGLVGIISRYNGDSAVNVWSTPWANMVNGTDGTLSPPLDLDRHVAQIFVSDVCRSIRGVFKEEVTLPQGIDLRRYGGDKNDMLNASANKDNIGFCIPQTDCLPTGLLNSTTCQEPVDGFPLPIIVSFPHFLYADPDVINSFIGLQPNEDEHQTLIDIEPWTGLVLQAAKRLQINIFIEQVPYIKQTDGIRKLYFPVFWLNESSVTDDEHANLLKSELFTPMMIADIVKYSLLALGGFFVLLAVALLIHNKCKHESKSESVTQSRENHSAREDDTTAPFLKSRSVTYDDPLPGSSTLGNSYQQVSTSSSQGIPHDSVGGFQDEQRNLLPSDTEQTSVSTSSSQGIPHDSVGGFQDEQRNVLPSDTEQTSVRTGDTQVAQGNNLHAENEPNRT
;
A
#
# COMPACT_ATOMS: atom_id res chain seq x y z
N MET A 1 -3.25 27.03 -55.44
CA MET A 1 -4.63 27.02 -54.90
C MET A 1 -5.12 28.46 -54.71
N SER A 2 -6.41 28.77 -54.85
CA SER A 2 -6.92 30.15 -54.63
C SER A 2 -6.74 30.59 -53.18
N ARG A 3 -6.34 31.86 -52.96
CA ARG A 3 -6.11 32.46 -51.64
C ARG A 3 -7.31 32.29 -50.70
N LYS A 4 -8.54 32.36 -51.23
CA LYS A 4 -9.78 32.12 -50.46
C LYS A 4 -9.83 30.70 -49.85
N LYS A 5 -9.42 29.67 -50.61
CA LYS A 5 -9.40 28.27 -50.11
C LYS A 5 -8.34 28.06 -49.03
N ILE A 6 -7.19 28.73 -49.14
CA ILE A 6 -6.12 28.63 -48.12
C ILE A 6 -6.54 29.32 -46.81
N ILE A 7 -7.24 30.46 -46.90
CA ILE A 7 -7.83 31.12 -45.71
C ILE A 7 -8.85 30.20 -45.02
N VAL A 8 -9.69 29.47 -45.78
CA VAL A 8 -10.62 28.49 -45.20
C VAL A 8 -9.88 27.37 -44.47
N ILE A 9 -8.82 26.79 -45.06
CA ILE A 9 -8.00 25.75 -44.40
C ILE A 9 -7.38 26.29 -43.10
N PHE A 10 -6.87 27.52 -43.11
CA PHE A 10 -6.30 28.16 -41.92
C PHE A 10 -7.34 28.36 -40.81
N ILE A 11 -8.55 28.82 -41.15
CA ILE A 11 -9.64 29.00 -40.18
C ILE A 11 -10.10 27.66 -39.61
N VAL A 12 -10.22 26.62 -40.44
CA VAL A 12 -10.55 25.25 -39.98
C VAL A 12 -9.46 24.69 -39.06
N GLY A 13 -8.18 24.93 -39.38
CA GLY A 13 -7.06 24.54 -38.52
C GLY A 13 -7.07 25.24 -37.15
N ILE A 14 -7.31 26.55 -37.13
CA ILE A 14 -7.50 27.30 -35.87
C ILE A 14 -8.69 26.78 -35.09
N LEU A 15 -9.83 26.48 -35.75
CA LEU A 15 -11.02 25.98 -35.09
C LEU A 15 -10.77 24.61 -34.43
N PHE A 16 -10.11 23.67 -35.12
CA PHE A 16 -9.77 22.38 -34.51
C PHE A 16 -8.73 22.52 -33.38
N ALA A 17 -7.73 23.39 -33.52
CA ALA A 17 -6.78 23.66 -32.45
C ALA A 17 -7.45 24.31 -31.22
N ALA A 18 -8.39 25.23 -31.43
CA ALA A 18 -9.16 25.87 -30.37
C ALA A 18 -10.13 24.90 -29.67
N ILE A 19 -10.81 24.02 -30.41
CA ILE A 19 -11.65 22.96 -29.84
C ILE A 19 -10.78 21.97 -29.07
N GLY A 20 -9.69 21.47 -29.66
CA GLY A 20 -8.75 20.55 -28.99
C GLY A 20 -8.19 21.15 -27.70
N GLY A 21 -7.77 22.42 -27.71
CA GLY A 21 -7.30 23.14 -26.53
C GLY A 21 -8.39 23.36 -25.47
N ALA A 22 -9.62 23.69 -25.86
CA ALA A 22 -10.75 23.85 -24.94
C ALA A 22 -11.21 22.52 -24.32
N LEU A 23 -10.98 21.39 -24.99
CA LEU A 23 -11.30 20.07 -24.49
C LEU A 23 -10.39 19.61 -23.34
N PHE A 24 -9.16 20.11 -23.20
CA PHE A 24 -8.28 19.74 -22.07
C PHE A 24 -8.93 19.97 -20.71
N PRO A 25 -9.21 21.22 -20.27
CA PRO A 25 -9.80 21.47 -18.95
C PRO A 25 -11.21 20.88 -18.80
N LEU A 26 -11.94 20.67 -19.91
CA LEU A 26 -13.28 20.09 -19.88
C LEU A 26 -13.25 18.57 -19.64
N ILE A 27 -12.37 17.86 -20.33
CA ILE A 27 -12.17 16.41 -20.14
C ILE A 27 -11.60 16.14 -18.76
N ASP A 28 -10.57 16.89 -18.35
CA ASP A 28 -9.93 16.70 -17.04
C ASP A 28 -10.94 16.95 -15.90
N TYR A 29 -11.85 17.94 -16.05
CA TYR A 29 -12.98 18.14 -15.13
C TYR A 29 -13.96 16.94 -15.12
N PHE A 30 -14.43 16.49 -16.28
CA PHE A 30 -15.36 15.35 -16.34
C PHE A 30 -14.77 14.05 -15.79
N ILE A 31 -13.47 13.79 -16.01
CA ILE A 31 -12.77 12.64 -15.43
C ILE A 31 -12.78 12.73 -13.90
N GLN A 32 -12.44 13.89 -13.33
CA GLN A 32 -12.46 14.07 -11.88
C GLN A 32 -13.87 13.94 -11.28
N GLU A 33 -14.91 14.45 -11.95
CA GLU A 33 -16.29 14.30 -11.49
C GLU A 33 -16.80 12.85 -11.57
N GLU A 34 -16.46 12.10 -12.63
CA GLU A 34 -16.85 10.68 -12.72
C GLU A 34 -16.11 9.82 -11.68
N ILE A 35 -14.82 10.10 -11.43
CA ILE A 35 -14.07 9.45 -10.34
C ILE A 35 -14.72 9.77 -8.99
N LYS A 36 -15.01 11.04 -8.68
CA LYS A 36 -15.72 11.40 -7.44
C LYS A 36 -17.02 10.61 -7.30
N LYS A 37 -17.87 10.63 -8.33
CA LYS A 37 -19.17 9.94 -8.34
C LYS A 37 -19.04 8.42 -8.10
N LYS A 38 -18.04 7.76 -8.70
CA LYS A 38 -17.83 6.31 -8.55
C LYS A 38 -17.14 5.93 -7.23
N MET A 39 -16.31 6.82 -6.67
CA MET A 39 -15.51 6.55 -5.46
C MET A 39 -16.16 6.97 -4.14
N VAL A 40 -17.21 7.81 -4.14
CA VAL A 40 -17.98 8.11 -2.91
C VAL A 40 -18.61 6.83 -2.36
N ILE A 41 -18.37 6.57 -1.08
CA ILE A 41 -19.04 5.50 -0.32
C ILE A 41 -20.47 5.99 -0.02
N SER A 42 -21.47 5.43 -0.70
CA SER A 42 -22.89 5.77 -0.51
C SER A 42 -23.76 4.53 -0.71
N ASN A 43 -24.86 4.40 0.03
CA ASN A 43 -25.85 3.32 -0.17
C ASN A 43 -26.60 3.39 -1.53
N THR A 44 -26.33 4.43 -2.33
CA THR A 44 -26.85 4.61 -3.69
C THR A 44 -25.76 4.52 -4.76
N SER A 45 -24.49 4.31 -4.39
CA SER A 45 -23.41 4.15 -5.36
C SER A 45 -23.38 2.74 -5.94
N GLU A 46 -22.96 2.63 -7.20
CA GLU A 46 -22.75 1.34 -7.89
C GLU A 46 -21.63 0.51 -7.23
N THR A 47 -20.79 1.15 -6.42
CA THR A 47 -19.66 0.55 -5.69
C THR A 47 -20.02 0.10 -4.26
N TYR A 48 -21.26 0.33 -3.80
CA TYR A 48 -21.69 -0.02 -2.44
C TYR A 48 -21.51 -1.50 -2.11
N ASP A 49 -22.02 -2.39 -2.98
CA ASP A 49 -21.97 -3.84 -2.76
C ASP A 49 -20.51 -4.34 -2.71
N ILE A 50 -19.65 -3.79 -3.57
CA ILE A 50 -18.20 -4.08 -3.63
C ILE A 50 -17.47 -3.60 -2.36
N TRP A 51 -17.88 -2.45 -1.82
CA TRP A 51 -17.34 -1.92 -0.56
C TRP A 51 -17.81 -2.74 0.66
N GLN A 52 -19.06 -3.20 0.64
CA GLN A 52 -19.67 -3.98 1.73
C GLN A 52 -19.11 -5.41 1.79
N ASP A 53 -19.06 -6.14 0.69
CA ASP A 53 -18.55 -7.52 0.61
C ASP A 53 -17.52 -7.60 -0.53
N VAL A 54 -16.24 -7.54 -0.16
CA VAL A 54 -15.16 -7.40 -1.15
C VAL A 54 -15.07 -8.67 -2.02
N PRO A 55 -15.26 -8.57 -3.35
CA PRO A 55 -15.36 -9.75 -4.20
C PRO A 55 -14.00 -10.39 -4.50
N VAL A 56 -12.92 -9.59 -4.46
CA VAL A 56 -11.55 -10.04 -4.71
C VAL A 56 -11.09 -10.94 -3.54
N PRO A 57 -10.57 -12.16 -3.81
CA PRO A 57 -10.18 -13.10 -2.76
C PRO A 57 -8.93 -12.61 -2.03
N VAL A 58 -9.04 -12.45 -0.70
CA VAL A 58 -7.90 -12.22 0.18
C VAL A 58 -7.39 -13.57 0.68
N TYR A 59 -6.07 -13.76 0.67
CA TYR A 59 -5.40 -14.95 1.19
C TYR A 59 -4.47 -14.59 2.33
N MET A 60 -4.66 -15.25 3.47
CA MET A 60 -3.80 -15.16 4.64
C MET A 60 -2.93 -16.42 4.71
N GLN A 61 -1.63 -16.25 4.49
CA GLN A 61 -0.67 -17.34 4.46
C GLN A 61 0.23 -17.30 5.68
N PHE A 62 0.29 -18.38 6.45
CA PHE A 62 1.15 -18.49 7.63
C PHE A 62 2.43 -19.26 7.31
N TYR A 63 3.56 -18.75 7.77
CA TYR A 63 4.89 -19.34 7.68
C TYR A 63 5.43 -19.50 9.11
N VAL A 64 5.34 -20.71 9.65
CA VAL A 64 5.68 -21.01 11.05
C VAL A 64 7.15 -21.35 11.21
N PHE A 65 7.74 -20.98 12.34
CA PHE A 65 9.11 -21.32 12.70
C PHE A 65 9.12 -22.53 13.63
N ASP A 66 9.53 -23.66 13.07
CA ASP A 66 9.67 -24.94 13.77
C ASP A 66 11.06 -25.04 14.43
N LEU A 67 11.10 -25.37 15.72
CA LEU A 67 12.30 -25.39 16.54
C LEU A 67 12.95 -26.78 16.56
N ASP A 68 14.14 -26.87 15.98
CA ASP A 68 14.89 -28.14 15.82
C ASP A 68 15.63 -28.58 17.10
N ASN A 69 16.04 -27.63 17.95
CA ASN A 69 16.91 -27.87 19.12
C ASN A 69 16.35 -27.33 20.47
N PRO A 70 15.12 -27.72 20.89
CA PRO A 70 14.47 -27.14 22.06
C PRO A 70 15.19 -27.38 23.39
N GLU A 71 15.89 -28.50 23.56
CA GLU A 71 16.59 -28.83 24.82
C GLU A 71 17.92 -28.07 24.95
N GLU A 72 18.66 -27.90 23.86
CA GLU A 72 19.86 -27.06 23.78
C GLU A 72 19.51 -25.60 24.10
N VAL A 73 18.38 -25.11 23.56
CA VAL A 73 17.90 -23.74 23.81
C VAL A 73 17.50 -23.53 25.28
N LYS A 74 16.88 -24.52 25.95
CA LYS A 74 16.66 -24.48 27.41
C LYS A 74 17.98 -24.38 28.19
N ASN A 75 19.08 -24.93 27.66
CA ASN A 75 20.42 -24.82 28.27
C ASN A 75 21.18 -23.56 27.86
N GLY A 76 20.57 -22.66 27.08
CA GLY A 76 21.11 -21.35 26.73
C GLY A 76 21.72 -21.23 25.33
N ASP A 77 21.64 -22.26 24.48
CA ASP A 77 22.16 -22.18 23.10
C ASP A 77 21.29 -21.30 22.18
N LYS A 78 21.65 -21.21 20.89
CA LYS A 78 20.87 -20.49 19.86
C LYS A 78 19.75 -21.37 19.31
N PRO A 79 18.51 -20.86 19.17
CA PRO A 79 17.45 -21.61 18.49
C PRO A 79 17.76 -21.77 17.01
N SER A 80 17.70 -23.02 16.56
CA SER A 80 17.75 -23.44 15.16
C SER A 80 16.33 -23.56 14.65
N LEU A 81 15.97 -22.69 13.70
CA LEU A 81 14.60 -22.52 13.22
C LEU A 81 14.49 -22.96 11.77
N ILE A 82 13.49 -23.78 11.50
CA ILE A 82 13.12 -24.24 10.16
C ILE A 82 11.77 -23.60 9.80
N GLN A 83 11.74 -22.79 8.75
CA GLN A 83 10.47 -22.26 8.24
C GLN A 83 9.65 -23.39 7.60
N ARG A 84 8.38 -23.50 7.97
CA ARG A 84 7.39 -24.35 7.29
C ARG A 84 6.20 -23.51 6.82
N GLY A 85 5.72 -23.76 5.60
CA GLY A 85 4.58 -23.06 5.01
C GLY A 85 4.74 -22.80 3.51
N PRO A 86 3.83 -22.01 2.89
CA PRO A 86 2.66 -21.41 3.54
C PRO A 86 1.63 -22.46 4.00
N TYR A 87 0.91 -22.13 5.07
CA TYR A 87 -0.42 -22.68 5.38
C TYR A 87 -1.42 -21.58 5.01
N THR A 88 -2.15 -21.78 3.92
CA THR A 88 -2.95 -20.74 3.27
C THR A 88 -4.41 -20.86 3.67
N TYR A 89 -4.99 -19.73 4.10
CA TYR A 89 -6.40 -19.58 4.38
C TYR A 89 -6.98 -18.51 3.44
N ARG A 90 -8.15 -18.79 2.87
CA ARG A 90 -8.96 -17.77 2.21
C ARG A 90 -9.68 -16.97 3.29
N GLU A 91 -9.43 -15.66 3.30
CA GLU A 91 -10.15 -14.72 4.12
C GLU A 91 -11.35 -14.16 3.36
N ARG A 92 -12.50 -14.02 4.03
CA ARG A 92 -13.61 -13.17 3.57
C ARG A 92 -13.86 -12.06 4.58
N ARG A 93 -14.05 -10.85 4.07
CA ARG A 93 -14.35 -9.63 4.83
C ARG A 93 -15.69 -9.06 4.38
N THR A 94 -16.64 -8.99 5.31
CA THR A 94 -17.98 -8.46 5.03
C THR A 94 -18.34 -7.41 6.09
N LYS A 95 -18.74 -6.22 5.65
CA LYS A 95 -19.15 -5.12 6.52
C LYS A 95 -20.61 -5.28 6.97
N PHE A 96 -20.85 -5.09 8.26
CA PHE A 96 -22.15 -5.22 8.91
C PHE A 96 -22.36 -4.12 9.96
N ASP A 97 -23.56 -4.03 10.52
CA ASP A 97 -23.99 -2.95 11.43
C ASP A 97 -23.71 -1.55 10.87
N ILE A 98 -23.98 -1.37 9.57
CA ILE A 98 -23.67 -0.16 8.81
C ILE A 98 -24.67 0.96 9.16
N VAL A 99 -24.15 2.07 9.68
CA VAL A 99 -24.90 3.26 10.08
C VAL A 99 -24.35 4.48 9.35
N TRP A 100 -25.20 5.19 8.61
CA TRP A 100 -24.87 6.42 7.91
C TRP A 100 -25.11 7.63 8.82
N ASN A 101 -24.14 8.55 8.90
CA ASN A 101 -24.17 9.69 9.81
C ASN A 101 -24.30 11.01 9.04
N ASP A 102 -25.12 11.95 9.56
CA ASP A 102 -25.40 13.27 8.95
C ASP A 102 -24.16 14.17 8.72
N ASN A 103 -23.00 13.81 9.27
CA ASN A 103 -21.73 14.53 9.13
C ASN A 103 -20.85 14.03 7.97
N GLY A 104 -21.39 13.24 7.04
CA GLY A 104 -20.65 12.68 5.91
C GLY A 104 -19.71 11.53 6.30
N THR A 105 -20.04 10.78 7.34
CA THR A 105 -19.30 9.57 7.75
C THR A 105 -20.21 8.34 7.77
N VAL A 106 -19.61 7.15 7.67
CA VAL A 106 -20.29 5.87 7.82
C VAL A 106 -19.60 5.04 8.90
N THR A 107 -20.39 4.47 9.80
CA THR A 107 -19.94 3.61 10.90
C THR A 107 -20.28 2.16 10.58
N TYR A 108 -19.35 1.22 10.79
CA TYR A 108 -19.57 -0.21 10.54
C TYR A 108 -18.62 -1.10 11.36
N LYS A 109 -18.94 -2.39 11.41
CA LYS A 109 -18.03 -3.48 11.83
C LYS A 109 -17.67 -4.34 10.62
N GLN A 110 -16.52 -5.01 10.65
CA GLN A 110 -16.06 -5.88 9.56
C GLN A 110 -15.85 -7.30 10.07
N ASN A 111 -16.71 -8.24 9.66
CA ASN A 111 -16.59 -9.65 10.04
C ASN A 111 -15.47 -10.29 9.21
N ARG A 112 -14.57 -11.03 9.86
CA ARG A 112 -13.44 -11.74 9.26
C ARG A 112 -13.61 -13.25 9.44
N THR A 113 -13.60 -13.98 8.34
CA THR A 113 -13.73 -15.46 8.34
C THR A 113 -12.58 -16.09 7.57
N PHE A 114 -12.03 -17.18 8.11
CA PHE A 114 -10.85 -17.87 7.57
C PHE A 114 -11.20 -19.33 7.25
N HIS A 115 -10.89 -19.75 6.02
CA HIS A 115 -11.12 -21.11 5.52
C HIS A 115 -9.82 -21.67 4.93
N PHE A 116 -9.33 -22.80 5.42
CA PHE A 116 -8.08 -23.39 4.94
C PHE A 116 -8.16 -23.83 3.46
N VAL A 117 -7.06 -23.68 2.73
CA VAL A 117 -6.93 -23.93 1.29
C VAL A 117 -5.75 -24.87 1.09
N GLN A 118 -6.02 -26.17 1.08
CA GLN A 118 -5.00 -27.22 1.03
C GLN A 118 -4.17 -27.17 -0.26
N GLU A 119 -4.79 -26.84 -1.38
CA GLU A 119 -4.17 -26.74 -2.71
C GLU A 119 -3.20 -25.55 -2.86
N MET A 120 -3.26 -24.57 -1.95
CA MET A 120 -2.34 -23.44 -1.87
C MET A 120 -1.39 -23.54 -0.66
N SER A 121 -1.32 -24.71 -0.01
CA SER A 121 -0.54 -24.94 1.21
C SER A 121 0.56 -25.98 0.99
N SER A 122 1.75 -25.75 1.56
CA SER A 122 2.89 -26.68 1.47
C SER A 122 2.72 -27.93 2.35
N GLY A 123 1.79 -27.90 3.30
CA GLY A 123 1.53 -28.92 4.30
C GLY A 123 0.06 -28.93 4.72
N THR A 124 -0.28 -29.68 5.77
CA THR A 124 -1.64 -29.76 6.31
C THR A 124 -1.74 -28.99 7.63
N GLU A 125 -2.95 -28.60 8.05
CA GLU A 125 -3.15 -28.01 9.39
C GLU A 125 -2.76 -28.97 10.53
N THR A 126 -2.70 -30.28 10.24
CA THR A 126 -2.28 -31.34 11.17
C THR A 126 -0.75 -31.50 11.28
N ASP A 127 0.03 -30.75 10.52
CA ASP A 127 1.49 -30.81 10.55
C ASP A 127 1.99 -30.38 11.95
N MET A 128 2.77 -31.25 12.60
CA MET A 128 3.32 -30.97 13.93
C MET A 128 4.50 -30.00 13.83
N ILE A 129 4.47 -28.94 14.65
CA ILE A 129 5.55 -27.96 14.81
C ILE A 129 5.89 -27.73 16.28
N THR A 130 7.16 -27.50 16.56
CA THR A 130 7.68 -27.19 17.90
C THR A 130 7.91 -25.68 18.03
N THR A 131 7.24 -25.03 18.98
CA THR A 131 7.34 -23.57 19.20
C THR A 131 7.13 -23.20 20.66
N VAL A 132 7.22 -21.91 21.00
CA VAL A 132 7.00 -21.42 22.38
C VAL A 132 5.56 -21.70 22.83
N ASN A 133 5.41 -22.30 24.02
CA ASN A 133 4.10 -22.40 24.67
C ASN A 133 3.65 -20.99 25.12
N PRO A 134 2.53 -20.45 24.59
CA PRO A 134 2.04 -19.13 24.96
C PRO A 134 1.65 -19.03 26.44
N ILE A 135 1.15 -20.10 27.07
CA ILE A 135 0.75 -20.09 28.49
C ILE A 135 1.96 -19.91 29.40
N VAL A 136 3.02 -20.67 29.16
CA VAL A 136 4.27 -20.56 29.93
C VAL A 136 4.87 -19.16 29.76
N ALA A 137 4.84 -18.60 28.55
CA ALA A 137 5.31 -17.24 28.30
C ALA A 137 4.46 -16.16 29.01
N VAL A 138 3.13 -16.25 28.93
CA VAL A 138 2.18 -15.31 29.58
C VAL A 138 2.29 -15.37 31.10
N ILE A 139 2.35 -16.57 31.68
CA ILE A 139 2.55 -16.78 33.12
C ILE A 139 3.92 -16.24 33.52
N ALA A 140 5.00 -16.60 32.83
CA ALA A 140 6.34 -16.12 33.18
C ALA A 140 6.44 -14.59 33.17
N HIS A 141 5.93 -13.95 32.11
CA HIS A 141 5.90 -12.50 31.96
C HIS A 141 5.09 -11.83 33.09
N SER A 142 3.86 -12.31 33.32
CA SER A 142 2.93 -11.71 34.29
C SER A 142 3.33 -11.97 35.75
N PHE A 143 3.91 -13.14 36.04
CA PHE A 143 4.26 -13.55 37.40
C PHE A 143 5.67 -13.09 37.81
N LYS A 144 6.48 -12.53 36.89
CA LYS A 144 7.87 -12.07 37.12
C LYS A 144 8.09 -11.37 38.46
N TRP A 145 7.21 -10.43 38.79
CA TRP A 145 7.27 -9.56 39.97
C TRP A 145 6.52 -10.07 41.20
N MET A 146 5.83 -11.22 41.11
CA MET A 146 5.10 -11.79 42.25
C MET A 146 6.04 -12.48 43.27
N PRO A 147 5.57 -12.70 44.52
CA PRO A 147 6.35 -13.39 45.55
C PRO A 147 6.83 -14.76 45.09
N SER A 148 8.04 -15.15 45.52
CA SER A 148 8.68 -16.43 45.14
C SER A 148 7.78 -17.64 45.38
N LEU A 149 7.04 -17.67 46.51
CA LEU A 149 6.09 -18.74 46.82
C LEU A 149 5.00 -18.90 45.76
N VAL A 150 4.43 -17.80 45.24
CA VAL A 150 3.38 -17.83 44.20
C VAL A 150 3.95 -18.38 42.89
N LYS A 151 5.13 -17.90 42.49
CA LYS A 151 5.85 -18.41 41.31
C LYS A 151 6.17 -19.90 41.42
N THR A 152 6.70 -20.34 42.56
CA THR A 152 6.97 -21.76 42.81
C THR A 152 5.69 -22.59 42.69
N ILE A 153 4.58 -22.18 43.32
CA ILE A 153 3.31 -22.93 43.26
C ILE A 153 2.84 -23.10 41.81
N VAL A 154 2.79 -22.02 41.02
CA VAL A 154 2.34 -22.11 39.62
C VAL A 154 3.34 -22.90 38.76
N SER A 155 4.65 -22.79 39.01
CA SER A 155 5.67 -23.60 38.33
C SER A 155 5.55 -25.10 38.64
N GLU A 156 5.22 -25.49 39.87
CA GLU A 156 4.92 -26.90 40.18
C GLU A 156 3.62 -27.35 39.49
N VAL A 157 2.56 -26.52 39.45
CA VAL A 157 1.29 -26.86 38.78
C VAL A 157 1.51 -27.12 37.29
N LEU A 158 2.19 -26.21 36.58
CA LEU A 158 2.58 -26.42 35.18
C LEU A 158 3.43 -27.71 35.02
N GLY A 159 4.29 -28.00 36.00
CA GLY A 159 5.10 -29.22 36.00
C GLY A 159 4.31 -30.52 36.17
N LEU A 160 3.10 -30.50 36.74
CA LEU A 160 2.28 -31.70 36.95
C LEU A 160 1.72 -32.28 35.63
N ASP A 161 1.31 -31.41 34.71
CA ASP A 161 0.83 -31.82 33.38
C ASP A 161 1.98 -32.00 32.37
N GLY A 162 3.22 -31.72 32.79
CA GLY A 162 4.42 -31.81 31.95
C GLY A 162 4.67 -30.58 31.09
N GLU A 163 4.10 -29.42 31.42
CA GLU A 163 4.23 -28.21 30.61
C GLU A 163 5.65 -27.65 30.59
N ASN A 164 6.06 -27.25 29.39
CA ASN A 164 7.41 -26.81 29.05
C ASN A 164 7.35 -25.48 28.28
N LEU A 165 8.44 -24.70 28.30
CA LEU A 165 8.52 -23.46 27.52
C LEU A 165 8.37 -23.67 26.01
N PHE A 166 8.70 -24.86 25.51
CA PHE A 166 8.45 -25.28 24.14
C PHE A 166 7.42 -26.41 24.13
N MET A 167 6.42 -26.30 23.25
CA MET A 167 5.37 -27.29 23.00
C MET A 167 5.46 -27.78 21.56
N THR A 168 5.03 -29.01 21.29
CA THR A 168 4.92 -29.57 19.94
C THR A 168 3.46 -29.87 19.64
N ARG A 169 2.87 -29.16 18.68
CA ARG A 169 1.41 -29.10 18.42
C ARG A 169 1.13 -29.05 16.91
N PRO A 170 -0.06 -29.47 16.44
CA PRO A 170 -0.52 -29.19 15.08
C PRO A 170 -0.56 -27.69 14.79
N VAL A 171 -0.33 -27.29 13.53
CA VAL A 171 -0.47 -25.88 13.11
C VAL A 171 -1.86 -25.32 13.41
N GLU A 172 -2.92 -26.12 13.25
CA GLU A 172 -4.30 -25.73 13.62
C GLU A 172 -4.40 -25.29 15.08
N GLU A 173 -3.90 -26.13 16.00
CA GLU A 173 -3.93 -25.88 17.45
C GLU A 173 -3.06 -24.68 17.83
N VAL A 174 -1.92 -24.47 17.16
CA VAL A 174 -1.06 -23.30 17.41
C VAL A 174 -1.74 -22.00 16.98
N LEU A 175 -2.36 -21.98 15.79
CA LEU A 175 -3.00 -20.78 15.25
C LEU A 175 -4.36 -20.54 15.93
N TRP A 176 -5.33 -21.42 15.73
CA TRP A 176 -6.73 -21.19 16.13
C TRP A 176 -7.01 -21.53 17.58
N GLY A 177 -6.26 -22.48 18.13
CA GLY A 177 -6.20 -22.79 19.55
C GLY A 177 -6.63 -24.20 19.94
N TYR A 178 -6.39 -24.53 21.21
CA TYR A 178 -6.73 -25.81 21.83
C TYR A 178 -7.12 -25.63 23.31
N ASP A 179 -7.83 -26.61 23.87
CA ASP A 179 -8.04 -26.72 25.32
C ASP A 179 -6.77 -27.23 26.01
N ASP A 180 -6.17 -26.38 26.83
CA ASP A 180 -4.93 -26.67 27.53
C ASP A 180 -5.16 -27.39 28.88
N PRO A 181 -4.50 -28.54 29.13
CA PRO A 181 -4.66 -29.30 30.37
C PRO A 181 -4.31 -28.49 31.64
N SER A 182 -3.26 -27.67 31.57
CA SER A 182 -2.81 -26.85 32.69
C SER A 182 -3.71 -25.66 32.96
N LEU A 183 -4.30 -25.03 31.94
CA LEU A 183 -5.38 -24.05 32.15
C LEU A 183 -6.64 -24.70 32.72
N VAL A 184 -7.03 -25.90 32.25
CA VAL A 184 -8.14 -26.69 32.85
C VAL A 184 -7.88 -26.98 34.33
N LEU A 185 -6.63 -27.27 34.71
CA LEU A 185 -6.24 -27.55 36.09
C LEU A 185 -6.18 -26.26 36.95
N LEU A 186 -5.59 -25.19 36.42
CA LEU A 186 -5.49 -23.87 37.06
C LEU A 186 -6.88 -23.24 37.26
N ASN A 187 -7.79 -23.37 36.28
CA ASN A 187 -9.18 -22.94 36.40
C ASN A 187 -9.91 -23.67 37.55
N LYS A 188 -9.68 -24.97 37.74
CA LYS A 188 -10.27 -25.73 38.85
C LYS A 188 -9.69 -25.34 40.21
N MET A 189 -8.40 -25.00 40.28
CA MET A 189 -7.74 -24.63 41.53
C MET A 189 -7.96 -23.16 41.94
N ILE A 190 -7.88 -22.24 40.97
CA ILE A 190 -7.91 -20.78 41.18
C ILE A 190 -8.79 -20.12 40.09
N PRO A 191 -10.10 -20.41 40.04
CA PRO A 191 -11.00 -19.89 39.01
C PRO A 191 -11.13 -18.37 38.99
N ALA A 192 -10.73 -17.70 40.08
CA ALA A 192 -10.70 -16.24 40.15
C ALA A 192 -9.59 -15.61 39.29
N TRP A 193 -8.55 -16.38 38.92
CA TRP A 193 -7.39 -15.92 38.15
C TRP A 193 -7.30 -16.54 36.77
N PHE A 194 -7.78 -17.78 36.60
CA PHE A 194 -7.77 -18.50 35.33
C PHE A 194 -9.20 -18.91 35.00
N GLN A 195 -9.78 -18.29 33.97
CA GLN A 195 -11.18 -18.42 33.54
C GLN A 195 -11.28 -19.13 32.19
N THR A 196 -10.35 -18.89 31.25
CA THR A 196 -10.28 -19.66 30.00
C THR A 196 -9.52 -20.97 30.19
N THR A 197 -9.94 -21.99 29.44
CA THR A 197 -9.19 -23.23 29.21
C THR A 197 -8.55 -23.27 27.82
N PHE A 198 -9.01 -22.40 26.92
CA PHE A 198 -8.64 -22.39 25.52
C PHE A 198 -7.58 -21.32 25.24
N ILE A 199 -6.54 -21.68 24.48
CA ILE A 199 -5.44 -20.78 24.09
C ILE A 199 -5.05 -20.99 22.61
N GLY A 200 -4.65 -19.93 21.91
CA GLY A 200 -4.09 -19.98 20.55
C GLY A 200 -3.62 -18.59 20.11
N TYR A 201 -2.69 -18.48 19.15
CA TYR A 201 -2.15 -17.18 18.73
C TYR A 201 -3.15 -16.30 17.96
N PHE A 202 -4.13 -16.92 17.30
CA PHE A 202 -5.26 -16.32 16.58
C PHE A 202 -6.61 -16.77 17.18
N MET A 203 -6.63 -17.20 18.45
CA MET A 203 -7.86 -17.58 19.15
C MET A 203 -8.89 -16.45 19.09
N ARG A 204 -10.16 -16.80 18.89
CA ARG A 204 -11.29 -15.85 18.83
C ARG A 204 -11.13 -14.76 17.73
N ARG A 205 -10.38 -15.01 16.66
CA ARG A 205 -10.29 -14.12 15.47
C ARG A 205 -11.15 -14.56 14.28
N ASN A 206 -11.61 -15.81 14.26
CA ASN A 206 -12.47 -16.33 13.19
C ASN A 206 -13.96 -16.10 13.54
N TYR A 207 -14.74 -15.60 12.57
CA TYR A 207 -16.14 -15.15 12.77
C TYR A 207 -16.31 -13.99 13.77
N THR A 208 -15.31 -13.10 13.84
CA THR A 208 -15.35 -11.89 14.69
C THR A 208 -15.01 -10.64 13.89
N ASP A 209 -15.25 -9.47 14.50
CA ASP A 209 -14.77 -8.18 13.99
C ASP A 209 -13.49 -7.69 14.66
N ASP A 210 -12.75 -6.81 13.98
CA ASP A 210 -11.56 -6.13 14.50
C ASP A 210 -11.86 -4.70 14.98
N GLY A 211 -13.12 -4.41 15.33
CA GLY A 211 -13.54 -3.16 15.93
C GLY A 211 -14.63 -2.40 15.14
N LEU A 212 -15.08 -1.30 15.74
CA LEU A 212 -16.04 -0.37 15.15
C LEU A 212 -15.29 0.76 14.43
N TYR A 213 -15.43 0.81 13.11
CA TYR A 213 -14.83 1.85 12.26
C TYR A 213 -15.85 2.94 11.96
N THR A 214 -15.46 4.20 12.06
CA THR A 214 -16.21 5.33 11.48
C THR A 214 -15.32 6.06 10.47
N VAL A 215 -15.63 5.91 9.19
CA VAL A 215 -14.84 6.47 8.07
C VAL A 215 -15.58 7.59 7.37
N HIS A 216 -14.84 8.52 6.76
CA HIS A 216 -15.40 9.53 5.88
C HIS A 216 -15.90 8.91 4.57
N THR A 217 -17.10 9.32 4.13
CA THR A 217 -17.77 8.79 2.92
C THR A 217 -17.19 9.33 1.61
N GLY A 218 -16.51 10.48 1.66
CA GLY A 218 -16.08 11.22 0.48
C GLY A 218 -17.15 12.16 -0.10
N GLU A 219 -18.38 12.16 0.41
CA GLU A 219 -19.50 12.95 -0.14
C GLU A 219 -19.26 14.47 -0.05
N THR A 220 -18.67 14.93 1.06
CA THR A 220 -18.35 16.35 1.29
C THR A 220 -16.99 16.76 0.74
N ASP A 221 -15.99 15.87 0.84
CA ASP A 221 -14.66 16.01 0.26
C ASP A 221 -14.13 14.62 -0.10
N ILE A 222 -13.93 14.38 -1.40
CA ILE A 222 -13.41 13.10 -1.90
C ILE A 222 -11.99 12.83 -1.40
N GLY A 223 -11.21 13.86 -1.08
CA GLY A 223 -9.87 13.73 -0.50
C GLY A 223 -9.85 13.09 0.89
N LEU A 224 -11.02 12.89 1.51
CA LEU A 224 -11.18 12.21 2.79
C LEU A 224 -11.73 10.78 2.67
N VAL A 225 -12.13 10.29 1.49
CA VAL A 225 -12.84 9.00 1.39
C VAL A 225 -12.05 7.84 2.00
N GLY A 226 -12.73 7.04 2.82
CA GLY A 226 -12.14 5.91 3.54
C GLY A 226 -11.20 6.28 4.71
N ILE A 227 -10.89 7.57 4.93
CA ILE A 227 -10.09 7.99 6.09
C ILE A 227 -10.88 7.73 7.38
N ILE A 228 -10.24 7.07 8.33
CA ILE A 228 -10.82 6.72 9.62
C ILE A 228 -10.87 7.96 10.50
N SER A 229 -12.09 8.38 10.85
CA SER A 229 -12.32 9.50 11.78
C SER A 229 -12.39 9.04 13.23
N ARG A 230 -12.88 7.81 13.47
CA ARG A 230 -12.92 7.15 14.77
C ARG A 230 -12.72 5.65 14.64
N TYR A 231 -12.07 5.06 15.63
CA TYR A 231 -11.92 3.62 15.84
C TYR A 231 -12.38 3.28 17.26
N ASN A 232 -13.28 2.32 17.41
CA ASN A 232 -13.97 1.98 18.66
C ASN A 232 -14.61 3.18 19.38
N GLY A 233 -15.07 4.17 18.59
CA GLY A 233 -15.71 5.40 19.08
C GLY A 233 -14.74 6.56 19.38
N ASP A 234 -13.45 6.30 19.54
CA ASP A 234 -12.43 7.31 19.82
C ASP A 234 -11.71 7.81 18.56
N SER A 235 -11.29 9.08 18.54
CA SER A 235 -10.49 9.67 17.44
C SER A 235 -8.99 9.42 17.56
N ALA A 236 -8.57 8.69 18.59
CA ALA A 236 -7.20 8.28 18.88
C ALA A 236 -7.28 6.98 19.67
N VAL A 237 -6.33 6.06 19.48
CA VAL A 237 -6.20 4.92 20.39
C VAL A 237 -5.71 5.42 21.77
N ASN A 238 -5.96 4.67 22.84
CA ASN A 238 -5.52 5.03 24.19
C ASN A 238 -4.48 4.01 24.71
N VAL A 239 -3.52 3.66 23.86
CA VAL A 239 -2.58 2.52 24.05
C VAL A 239 -1.13 3.01 24.24
N TRP A 240 -0.74 4.07 23.54
CA TRP A 240 0.64 4.55 23.45
C TRP A 240 0.92 5.71 24.42
N SER A 241 2.20 6.02 24.61
CA SER A 241 2.64 6.96 25.65
C SER A 241 2.59 8.45 25.25
N THR A 242 2.33 8.77 23.98
CA THR A 242 2.21 10.16 23.48
C THR A 242 0.96 10.36 22.63
N PRO A 243 0.38 11.58 22.58
CA PRO A 243 -0.78 11.86 21.74
C PRO A 243 -0.52 11.58 20.25
N TRP A 244 0.70 11.81 19.76
CA TRP A 244 1.09 11.56 18.36
C TRP A 244 1.05 10.06 18.01
N ALA A 245 1.65 9.20 18.85
CA ALA A 245 1.66 7.75 18.61
C ALA A 245 0.25 7.14 18.67
N ASN A 246 -0.66 7.80 19.41
CA ASN A 246 -2.07 7.44 19.52
C ASN A 246 -2.96 7.90 18.36
N MET A 247 -2.45 8.70 17.40
CA MET A 247 -3.27 9.17 16.28
C MET A 247 -3.67 8.02 15.35
N VAL A 248 -4.98 7.95 15.06
CA VAL A 248 -5.55 7.10 14.01
C VAL A 248 -5.52 7.91 12.71
N ASN A 249 -4.60 7.60 11.82
CA ASN A 249 -4.32 8.34 10.59
C ASN A 249 -4.46 7.43 9.37
N GLY A 250 -5.04 7.97 8.29
CA GLY A 250 -5.21 7.26 7.03
C GLY A 250 -6.44 6.35 7.01
N THR A 251 -6.42 5.36 6.13
CA THR A 251 -7.52 4.42 5.88
C THR A 251 -7.27 3.05 6.54
N ASP A 252 -8.15 2.08 6.31
CA ASP A 252 -7.92 0.67 6.67
C ASP A 252 -6.99 -0.08 5.69
N GLY A 253 -6.48 0.61 4.66
CA GLY A 253 -5.63 0.04 3.62
C GLY A 253 -6.36 -0.71 2.50
N THR A 254 -7.70 -0.72 2.47
CA THR A 254 -8.48 -1.27 1.33
C THR A 254 -8.65 -0.25 0.20
N LEU A 255 -8.68 1.03 0.55
CA LEU A 255 -8.80 2.19 -0.34
C LEU A 255 -7.85 3.28 0.14
N SER A 256 -7.36 4.14 -0.76
CA SER A 256 -6.77 5.43 -0.43
C SER A 256 -7.55 6.56 -1.10
N PRO A 257 -7.45 7.82 -0.63
CA PRO A 257 -8.13 8.93 -1.30
C PRO A 257 -7.68 9.09 -2.77
N PRO A 258 -8.61 9.33 -3.72
CA PRO A 258 -8.31 9.47 -5.14
C PRO A 258 -7.64 10.82 -5.49
N LEU A 259 -7.31 11.00 -6.77
CA LEU A 259 -6.84 12.26 -7.38
C LEU A 259 -5.51 12.82 -6.83
N ASP A 260 -4.66 11.98 -6.24
CA ASP A 260 -3.35 12.31 -5.68
C ASP A 260 -2.27 11.57 -6.49
N LEU A 261 -2.05 12.05 -7.71
CA LEU A 261 -1.33 11.32 -8.77
C LEU A 261 0.17 11.16 -8.46
N ASP A 262 0.75 12.09 -7.70
CA ASP A 262 2.14 12.09 -7.27
C ASP A 262 2.31 11.75 -5.78
N ARG A 263 1.33 11.05 -5.16
CA ARG A 263 1.41 10.60 -3.76
C ARG A 263 2.74 9.93 -3.44
N HIS A 264 3.49 10.50 -2.50
CA HIS A 264 4.77 9.95 -2.03
C HIS A 264 4.62 9.07 -0.78
N VAL A 265 3.56 9.29 0.02
CA VAL A 265 3.30 8.54 1.26
C VAL A 265 1.82 8.17 1.33
N ALA A 266 1.53 6.89 1.54
CA ALA A 266 0.20 6.40 1.92
C ALA A 266 0.19 6.13 3.44
N GLN A 267 -0.86 6.53 4.14
CA GLN A 267 -1.07 6.25 5.56
C GLN A 267 -2.18 5.23 5.73
N ILE A 268 -1.94 4.23 6.57
CA ILE A 268 -2.93 3.22 6.95
C ILE A 268 -2.89 3.01 8.46
N PHE A 269 -4.07 2.80 9.06
CA PHE A 269 -4.19 2.35 10.44
C PHE A 269 -4.35 0.84 10.48
N VAL A 270 -3.50 0.16 11.25
CA VAL A 270 -3.53 -1.30 11.39
C VAL A 270 -4.04 -1.64 12.79
N SER A 271 -5.30 -2.10 12.85
CA SER A 271 -6.00 -2.56 14.05
C SER A 271 -5.22 -3.63 14.81
N ASP A 272 -4.66 -4.62 14.10
CA ASP A 272 -3.86 -5.73 14.65
C ASP A 272 -2.68 -5.29 15.54
N VAL A 273 -2.17 -4.07 15.33
CA VAL A 273 -1.07 -3.45 16.11
C VAL A 273 -1.43 -2.08 16.68
N CYS A 274 -2.71 -1.70 16.68
CA CYS A 274 -3.24 -0.46 17.26
C CYS A 274 -2.49 0.82 16.85
N ARG A 275 -1.91 0.90 15.65
CA ARG A 275 -1.11 2.06 15.23
C ARG A 275 -1.27 2.41 13.75
N SER A 276 -1.03 3.67 13.46
CA SER A 276 -0.83 4.16 12.11
C SER A 276 0.58 3.84 11.62
N ILE A 277 0.70 3.43 10.36
CA ILE A 277 1.97 3.19 9.66
C ILE A 277 1.95 3.82 8.25
N ARG A 278 3.14 3.98 7.68
CA ARG A 278 3.38 4.68 6.41
C ARG A 278 3.94 3.73 5.36
N GLY A 279 3.28 3.70 4.19
CA GLY A 279 3.86 3.19 2.96
C GLY A 279 4.53 4.33 2.19
N VAL A 280 5.80 4.18 1.80
CA VAL A 280 6.56 5.16 1.03
C VAL A 280 6.67 4.67 -0.42
N PHE A 281 6.46 5.58 -1.37
CA PHE A 281 6.55 5.27 -2.80
C PHE A 281 7.92 4.69 -3.16
N LYS A 282 7.92 3.57 -3.89
CA LYS A 282 9.12 2.89 -4.41
C LYS A 282 9.26 3.08 -5.92
N GLU A 283 8.25 2.67 -6.67
CA GLU A 283 8.31 2.52 -8.13
C GLU A 283 6.90 2.55 -8.75
N GLU A 284 6.84 2.75 -10.07
CA GLU A 284 5.63 2.54 -10.87
C GLU A 284 5.63 1.12 -11.43
N VAL A 285 4.49 0.44 -11.35
CA VAL A 285 4.32 -0.96 -11.78
C VAL A 285 3.06 -1.11 -12.61
N THR A 286 3.10 -1.94 -13.65
CA THR A 286 1.94 -2.19 -14.52
C THR A 286 1.42 -3.60 -14.28
N LEU A 287 0.13 -3.75 -13.96
CA LEU A 287 -0.52 -5.05 -13.87
C LEU A 287 -0.55 -5.77 -15.23
N PRO A 288 -0.62 -7.11 -15.29
CA PRO A 288 -0.72 -7.86 -16.54
C PRO A 288 -1.87 -7.41 -17.47
N GLN A 289 -2.95 -6.89 -16.90
CA GLN A 289 -4.11 -6.37 -17.61
C GLN A 289 -3.87 -4.96 -18.21
N GLY A 290 -2.70 -4.36 -18.00
CA GLY A 290 -2.31 -3.04 -18.50
C GLY A 290 -2.95 -1.89 -17.73
N ILE A 291 -2.89 -1.94 -16.40
CA ILE A 291 -3.27 -0.86 -15.49
C ILE A 291 -2.00 -0.43 -14.74
N ASP A 292 -1.67 0.86 -14.80
CA ASP A 292 -0.50 1.42 -14.14
C ASP A 292 -0.81 1.81 -12.69
N LEU A 293 0.06 1.37 -11.77
CA LEU A 293 -0.04 1.53 -10.33
C LEU A 293 1.22 2.17 -9.76
N ARG A 294 1.08 2.75 -8.56
CA ARG A 294 2.19 3.24 -7.75
C ARG A 294 2.41 2.27 -6.59
N ARG A 295 3.62 1.71 -6.48
CA ARG A 295 4.00 0.77 -5.42
C ARG A 295 4.51 1.52 -4.19
N TYR A 296 3.96 1.17 -3.03
CA TYR A 296 4.36 1.69 -1.72
C TYR A 296 4.91 0.55 -0.86
N GLY A 297 6.12 0.74 -0.33
CA GLY A 297 6.72 -0.18 0.64
C GLY A 297 6.64 0.37 2.07
N GLY A 298 6.40 -0.50 3.05
CA GLY A 298 6.36 -0.09 4.46
C GLY A 298 7.65 0.63 4.90
N ASP A 299 7.51 1.79 5.56
CA ASP A 299 8.64 2.63 5.96
C ASP A 299 9.42 2.02 7.13
N LYS A 300 10.69 1.67 6.90
CA LYS A 300 11.61 1.22 7.97
C LYS A 300 11.74 2.22 9.13
N ASN A 301 11.53 3.53 8.88
CA ASN A 301 11.57 4.55 9.94
C ASN A 301 10.48 4.36 11.01
N ASP A 302 9.36 3.71 10.67
CA ASP A 302 8.26 3.42 11.60
C ASP A 302 8.61 2.35 12.65
N MET A 303 9.72 1.63 12.45
CA MET A 303 10.24 0.56 13.32
C MET A 303 11.63 0.86 13.90
N LEU A 304 12.20 2.04 13.67
CA LEU A 304 13.47 2.46 14.27
C LEU A 304 13.35 2.68 15.78
N ASN A 305 14.41 2.34 16.54
CA ASN A 305 14.50 2.71 17.95
C ASN A 305 14.43 4.24 18.15
N ALA A 306 13.89 4.69 19.29
CA ALA A 306 13.70 6.10 19.62
C ALA A 306 14.99 6.96 19.61
N SER A 307 16.17 6.34 19.75
CA SER A 307 17.46 7.01 19.61
C SER A 307 17.77 7.44 18.16
N ALA A 308 17.25 6.71 17.16
CA ALA A 308 17.41 6.98 15.74
C ALA A 308 16.22 7.77 15.17
N ASN A 309 14.99 7.45 15.58
CA ASN A 309 13.78 8.20 15.26
C ASN A 309 13.05 8.62 16.55
N LYS A 310 13.21 9.88 16.96
CA LYS A 310 12.70 10.39 18.25
C LYS A 310 11.19 10.29 18.40
N ASP A 311 10.42 10.36 17.32
CA ASP A 311 8.96 10.31 17.40
C ASP A 311 8.48 8.93 17.89
N ASN A 312 9.23 7.86 17.59
CA ASN A 312 8.94 6.50 18.02
C ASN A 312 9.04 6.28 19.54
N ILE A 313 9.51 7.26 20.33
CA ILE A 313 9.44 7.22 21.80
C ILE A 313 8.01 6.98 22.31
N GLY A 314 7.00 7.43 21.54
CA GLY A 314 5.59 7.20 21.85
C GLY A 314 5.19 5.72 21.92
N PHE A 315 5.84 4.87 21.11
CA PHE A 315 5.58 3.43 21.04
C PHE A 315 6.36 2.61 22.09
N CYS A 316 7.22 3.24 22.89
CA CYS A 316 7.91 2.59 24.01
C CYS A 316 7.06 2.68 25.29
N ILE A 317 6.76 1.53 25.91
CA ILE A 317 5.96 1.45 27.13
C ILE A 317 6.67 0.55 28.15
N PRO A 318 7.20 1.11 29.26
CA PRO A 318 7.36 2.54 29.54
C PRO A 318 8.34 3.21 28.55
N GLN A 319 8.31 4.55 28.45
CA GLN A 319 9.20 5.32 27.56
C GLN A 319 10.70 5.09 27.83
N THR A 320 11.05 4.58 29.01
CA THR A 320 12.42 4.22 29.40
C THR A 320 12.89 2.87 28.86
N ASP A 321 11.98 2.03 28.32
CA ASP A 321 12.26 0.67 27.85
C ASP A 321 11.83 0.52 26.38
N CYS A 322 12.63 1.13 25.50
CA CYS A 322 12.48 0.95 24.05
C CYS A 322 13.17 -0.33 23.60
N LEU A 323 12.48 -1.14 22.78
CA LEU A 323 13.06 -2.31 22.14
C LEU A 323 14.14 -1.93 21.12
N PRO A 324 15.02 -2.89 20.73
CA PRO A 324 15.87 -2.76 19.55
C PRO A 324 15.12 -2.34 18.29
N THR A 325 15.84 -1.75 17.34
CA THR A 325 15.32 -1.42 16.01
C THR A 325 14.71 -2.65 15.34
N GLY A 326 13.61 -2.45 14.59
CA GLY A 326 12.85 -3.49 13.89
C GLY A 326 11.77 -4.17 14.73
N LEU A 327 11.65 -3.83 16.02
CA LEU A 327 10.72 -4.45 16.96
C LEU A 327 9.71 -3.45 17.54
N LEU A 328 8.44 -3.83 17.58
CA LEU A 328 7.36 -3.11 18.24
C LEU A 328 6.80 -3.93 19.39
N ASN A 329 6.74 -3.37 20.59
CA ASN A 329 6.03 -4.01 21.71
C ASN A 329 4.51 -3.85 21.50
N SER A 330 3.81 -4.94 21.18
CA SER A 330 2.36 -4.93 20.97
C SER A 330 1.57 -5.40 22.21
N THR A 331 2.26 -5.76 23.30
CA THR A 331 1.67 -6.29 24.54
C THR A 331 0.49 -5.49 25.08
N THR A 332 0.49 -4.16 24.95
CA THR A 332 -0.58 -3.26 25.41
C THR A 332 -1.73 -3.07 24.41
N CYS A 333 -1.53 -3.45 23.14
CA CYS A 333 -2.56 -3.44 22.10
C CYS A 333 -3.41 -4.72 22.12
N GLN A 334 -2.81 -5.85 22.48
CA GLN A 334 -3.51 -7.14 22.50
C GLN A 334 -4.46 -7.25 23.70
N GLU A 335 -5.61 -7.89 23.50
CA GLU A 335 -6.51 -8.22 24.60
C GLU A 335 -5.82 -9.16 25.61
N PRO A 336 -5.81 -8.83 26.92
CA PRO A 336 -5.30 -9.74 27.94
C PRO A 336 -6.12 -11.04 28.02
N VAL A 337 -5.44 -12.15 28.25
CA VAL A 337 -6.10 -13.45 28.51
C VAL A 337 -6.25 -13.59 30.02
N ASP A 338 -7.49 -13.66 30.51
CA ASP A 338 -7.84 -13.65 31.94
C ASP A 338 -7.24 -12.46 32.74
N GLY A 339 -6.97 -11.34 32.06
CA GLY A 339 -6.30 -10.17 32.64
C GLY A 339 -4.76 -10.23 32.59
N PHE A 340 -4.17 -11.32 32.11
CA PHE A 340 -2.73 -11.44 31.91
C PHE A 340 -2.29 -10.89 30.53
N PRO A 341 -1.32 -9.95 30.48
CA PRO A 341 -0.81 -9.42 29.22
C PRO A 341 -0.09 -10.48 28.38
N LEU A 342 -0.35 -10.46 27.07
CA LEU A 342 0.33 -11.31 26.09
C LEU A 342 1.65 -10.66 25.65
N PRO A 343 2.83 -11.25 25.90
CA PRO A 343 4.13 -10.64 25.60
C PRO A 343 4.51 -10.67 24.10
N ILE A 344 3.61 -10.14 23.25
CA ILE A 344 3.68 -10.16 21.79
C ILE A 344 4.49 -8.96 21.28
N ILE A 345 5.52 -9.28 20.50
CA ILE A 345 6.41 -8.34 19.84
C ILE A 345 6.25 -8.51 18.33
N VAL A 346 6.00 -7.42 17.61
CA VAL A 346 5.80 -7.45 16.15
C VAL A 346 7.04 -6.94 15.43
N SER A 347 7.37 -7.58 14.32
CA SER A 347 8.45 -7.18 13.40
C SER A 347 8.03 -7.41 11.95
N PHE A 348 8.89 -7.03 10.98
CA PHE A 348 8.81 -7.64 9.66
C PHE A 348 9.30 -9.11 9.70
N PRO A 349 8.90 -9.95 8.72
CA PRO A 349 9.39 -11.32 8.59
C PRO A 349 10.91 -11.46 8.56
N HIS A 350 11.41 -12.53 9.17
CA HIS A 350 12.82 -12.82 9.41
C HIS A 350 13.60 -11.67 10.09
N PHE A 351 12.88 -10.81 10.81
CA PHE A 351 13.40 -9.57 11.38
C PHE A 351 14.03 -8.63 10.33
N LEU A 352 13.45 -8.53 9.13
CA LEU A 352 13.83 -7.52 8.14
C LEU A 352 13.86 -6.12 8.80
N TYR A 353 14.93 -5.37 8.53
CA TYR A 353 15.26 -4.07 9.13
C TYR A 353 15.52 -4.04 10.64
N ALA A 354 15.63 -5.18 11.34
CA ALA A 354 15.99 -5.18 12.76
C ALA A 354 17.48 -5.02 13.02
N ASP A 355 17.82 -4.68 14.27
CA ASP A 355 19.21 -4.66 14.73
C ASP A 355 19.86 -6.06 14.54
N PRO A 356 21.10 -6.16 14.03
CA PRO A 356 21.74 -7.44 13.73
C PRO A 356 21.80 -8.43 14.89
N ASP A 357 21.88 -7.95 16.14
CA ASP A 357 21.90 -8.80 17.33
C ASP A 357 20.58 -9.56 17.57
N VAL A 358 19.45 -9.03 17.08
CA VAL A 358 18.15 -9.72 17.09
C VAL A 358 18.20 -10.90 16.14
N ILE A 359 18.64 -10.68 14.89
CA ILE A 359 18.76 -11.71 13.86
C ILE A 359 19.78 -12.77 14.29
N ASN A 360 20.97 -12.33 14.71
CA ASN A 360 22.09 -13.18 15.13
C ASN A 360 21.81 -14.01 16.40
N SER A 361 20.71 -13.78 17.11
CA SER A 361 20.29 -14.61 18.25
C SER A 361 19.77 -16.00 17.83
N PHE A 362 19.43 -16.17 16.56
CA PHE A 362 18.85 -17.37 15.95
C PHE A 362 19.76 -17.96 14.86
N ILE A 363 19.47 -19.19 14.46
CA ILE A 363 20.02 -19.87 13.28
C ILE A 363 18.85 -20.18 12.34
N GLY A 364 19.01 -19.94 11.04
CA GLY A 364 17.99 -20.24 10.01
C GLY A 364 17.23 -19.02 9.47
N LEU A 365 17.28 -17.86 10.13
CA LEU A 365 16.62 -16.64 9.66
C LEU A 365 17.40 -15.96 8.52
N GLN A 366 16.69 -15.56 7.45
CA GLN A 366 17.24 -14.98 6.23
C GLN A 366 16.39 -13.80 5.75
N PRO A 367 16.59 -12.57 6.26
CA PRO A 367 15.80 -11.41 5.83
C PRO A 367 16.10 -11.02 4.37
N ASN A 368 15.05 -10.98 3.56
CA ASN A 368 15.05 -10.55 2.16
C ASN A 368 13.99 -9.43 1.99
N GLU A 369 14.34 -8.33 1.32
CA GLU A 369 13.43 -7.19 1.17
C GLU A 369 12.24 -7.50 0.25
N ASP A 370 12.46 -8.20 -0.86
CA ASP A 370 11.43 -8.51 -1.86
C ASP A 370 10.39 -9.50 -1.31
N GLU A 371 10.84 -10.46 -0.49
CA GLU A 371 10.01 -11.50 0.12
C GLU A 371 9.31 -11.04 1.40
N HIS A 372 9.93 -10.15 2.20
CA HIS A 372 9.46 -9.86 3.56
C HIS A 372 8.95 -8.43 3.77
N GLN A 373 9.15 -7.49 2.85
CA GLN A 373 8.57 -6.15 3.01
C GLN A 373 7.05 -6.16 2.77
N THR A 374 6.30 -5.35 3.54
CA THR A 374 4.90 -5.04 3.21
C THR A 374 4.83 -4.15 1.97
N LEU A 375 4.06 -4.55 0.96
CA LEU A 375 3.88 -3.82 -0.30
C LEU A 375 2.38 -3.56 -0.58
N ILE A 376 2.06 -2.38 -1.12
CA ILE A 376 0.71 -1.99 -1.53
C ILE A 376 0.83 -1.23 -2.85
N ASP A 377 0.10 -1.67 -3.87
CA ASP A 377 0.09 -1.08 -5.21
C ASP A 377 -1.26 -0.39 -5.45
N ILE A 378 -1.21 0.94 -5.59
CA ILE A 378 -2.37 1.83 -5.59
C ILE A 378 -2.52 2.45 -6.98
N GLU A 379 -3.74 2.45 -7.51
CA GLU A 379 -4.05 3.15 -8.75
C GLU A 379 -4.22 4.66 -8.45
N PRO A 380 -3.43 5.55 -9.08
CA PRO A 380 -3.34 6.95 -8.67
C PRO A 380 -4.62 7.79 -8.85
N TRP A 381 -5.45 7.50 -9.86
CA TRP A 381 -6.65 8.28 -10.14
C TRP A 381 -7.79 7.97 -9.15
N THR A 382 -8.07 6.69 -8.92
CA THR A 382 -9.15 6.20 -8.04
C THR A 382 -8.72 5.98 -6.60
N GLY A 383 -7.43 5.83 -6.33
CA GLY A 383 -6.91 5.42 -5.03
C GLY A 383 -7.22 3.96 -4.66
N LEU A 384 -7.76 3.15 -5.58
CA LEU A 384 -8.03 1.74 -5.37
C LEU A 384 -6.72 0.96 -5.15
N VAL A 385 -6.72 0.08 -4.16
CA VAL A 385 -5.63 -0.89 -3.92
C VAL A 385 -5.92 -2.13 -4.77
N LEU A 386 -5.17 -2.32 -5.85
CA LEU A 386 -5.39 -3.46 -6.77
C LEU A 386 -4.44 -4.64 -6.52
N GLN A 387 -3.36 -4.41 -5.77
CA GLN A 387 -2.50 -5.48 -5.27
C GLN A 387 -1.96 -5.08 -3.89
N ALA A 388 -1.99 -6.02 -2.94
CA ALA A 388 -1.44 -5.81 -1.61
C ALA A 388 -0.81 -7.10 -1.07
N ALA A 389 0.25 -6.94 -0.30
CA ALA A 389 0.92 -7.97 0.48
C ALA A 389 1.33 -7.37 1.83
N LYS A 390 0.44 -7.45 2.83
CA LYS A 390 0.70 -7.07 4.21
C LYS A 390 1.45 -8.21 4.90
N ARG A 391 2.71 -7.96 5.24
CA ARG A 391 3.65 -8.94 5.77
C ARG A 391 4.15 -8.53 7.15
N LEU A 392 3.85 -9.34 8.15
CA LEU A 392 4.22 -9.10 9.55
C LEU A 392 4.58 -10.40 10.27
N GLN A 393 5.42 -10.30 11.30
CA GLN A 393 5.89 -11.43 12.10
C GLN A 393 5.48 -11.27 13.55
N ILE A 394 4.95 -12.36 14.12
CA ILE A 394 4.58 -12.47 15.52
C ILE A 394 5.70 -13.16 16.27
N ASN A 395 6.22 -12.47 17.28
CA ASN A 395 7.29 -12.96 18.15
C ASN A 395 6.81 -12.91 19.60
N ILE A 396 7.27 -13.83 20.43
CA ILE A 396 7.01 -13.84 21.87
C ILE A 396 8.29 -13.47 22.62
N PHE A 397 8.17 -12.50 23.52
CA PHE A 397 9.25 -12.14 24.41
C PHE A 397 9.40 -13.19 25.53
N ILE A 398 10.56 -13.84 25.59
CA ILE A 398 10.91 -14.84 26.61
C ILE A 398 12.22 -14.47 27.32
N GLU A 399 12.29 -14.75 28.62
CA GLU A 399 13.46 -14.57 29.47
C GLU A 399 13.38 -15.54 30.66
N GLN A 400 14.51 -15.82 31.32
CA GLN A 400 14.50 -16.61 32.55
C GLN A 400 13.82 -15.84 33.68
N VAL A 401 12.83 -16.45 34.31
CA VAL A 401 12.12 -15.91 35.47
C VAL A 401 12.42 -16.78 36.70
N PRO A 402 13.20 -16.28 37.69
CA PRO A 402 13.51 -17.03 38.89
C PRO A 402 12.25 -17.54 39.60
N TYR A 403 12.31 -18.79 40.06
CA TYR A 403 11.22 -19.59 40.64
C TYR A 403 10.19 -20.13 39.63
N ILE A 404 10.39 -19.97 38.32
CA ILE A 404 9.60 -20.62 37.26
C ILE A 404 10.51 -21.55 36.45
N LYS A 405 10.58 -22.82 36.87
CA LYS A 405 11.50 -23.85 36.37
C LYS A 405 11.43 -24.05 34.86
N GLN A 406 10.25 -23.88 34.28
CA GLN A 406 10.01 -23.97 32.83
C GLN A 406 10.87 -22.98 32.03
N THR A 407 11.30 -21.88 32.65
CA THR A 407 12.14 -20.83 32.04
C THR A 407 13.61 -20.88 32.47
N ASP A 408 14.04 -21.88 33.24
CA ASP A 408 15.44 -21.93 33.66
C ASP A 408 16.39 -22.15 32.47
N GLY A 409 17.52 -21.45 32.49
CA GLY A 409 18.57 -21.52 31.46
C GLY A 409 18.29 -20.76 30.15
N ILE A 410 17.04 -20.34 29.88
CA ILE A 410 16.72 -19.61 28.65
C ILE A 410 17.37 -18.21 28.63
N ARG A 411 17.92 -17.83 27.47
CA ARG A 411 18.39 -16.45 27.23
C ARG A 411 17.22 -15.51 26.98
N LYS A 412 17.41 -14.20 27.20
CA LYS A 412 16.47 -13.17 26.75
C LYS A 412 16.36 -13.21 25.22
N LEU A 413 15.18 -13.53 24.69
CA LEU A 413 14.92 -13.69 23.25
C LEU A 413 13.59 -13.06 22.85
N TYR A 414 13.51 -12.57 21.62
CA TYR A 414 12.27 -12.24 20.92
C TYR A 414 11.96 -13.40 19.98
N PHE A 415 11.39 -14.48 20.51
CA PHE A 415 11.29 -15.75 19.78
C PHE A 415 10.24 -15.65 18.65
N PRO A 416 10.61 -15.79 17.37
CA PRO A 416 9.64 -15.72 16.27
C PRO A 416 8.81 -17.00 16.23
N VAL A 417 7.48 -16.86 16.21
CA VAL A 417 6.54 -18.00 16.21
C VAL A 417 6.12 -18.31 14.77
N PHE A 418 5.67 -17.28 14.06
CA PHE A 418 5.36 -17.33 12.64
C PHE A 418 5.39 -15.91 12.06
N TRP A 419 5.50 -15.82 10.75
CA TRP A 419 5.10 -14.64 10.00
C TRP A 419 3.94 -14.96 9.08
N LEU A 420 3.24 -13.91 8.65
CA LEU A 420 2.07 -14.03 7.78
C LEU A 420 2.18 -13.10 6.58
N ASN A 421 1.66 -13.55 5.45
CA ASN A 421 1.41 -12.77 4.25
C ASN A 421 -0.11 -12.69 4.04
N GLU A 422 -0.69 -11.55 4.35
CA GLU A 422 -2.09 -11.21 4.06
C GLU A 422 -2.11 -10.47 2.73
N SER A 423 -2.55 -11.14 1.67
CA SER A 423 -2.38 -10.67 0.29
C SER A 423 -3.64 -10.76 -0.55
N SER A 424 -3.78 -9.84 -1.49
CA SER A 424 -4.88 -9.74 -2.44
C SER A 424 -4.35 -9.23 -3.76
N VAL A 425 -4.90 -9.74 -4.87
CA VAL A 425 -4.59 -9.30 -6.23
C VAL A 425 -5.90 -9.28 -7.01
N THR A 426 -6.22 -8.13 -7.61
CA THR A 426 -7.41 -7.98 -8.46
C THR A 426 -7.36 -8.97 -9.63
N ASP A 427 -8.44 -9.73 -9.81
CA ASP A 427 -8.59 -10.68 -10.91
C ASP A 427 -8.89 -10.00 -12.26
N ASP A 428 -8.89 -10.79 -13.33
CA ASP A 428 -9.17 -10.30 -14.68
C ASP A 428 -10.58 -9.71 -14.84
N GLU A 429 -11.60 -10.18 -14.11
CA GLU A 429 -12.97 -9.68 -14.23
C GLU A 429 -13.06 -8.26 -13.69
N HIS A 430 -12.60 -8.05 -12.45
CA HIS A 430 -12.61 -6.76 -11.79
C HIS A 430 -11.62 -5.75 -12.42
N ALA A 431 -10.46 -6.22 -12.89
CA ALA A 431 -9.50 -5.37 -13.61
C ALA A 431 -10.08 -4.92 -14.97
N ASN A 432 -10.73 -5.82 -15.72
CA ASN A 432 -11.37 -5.45 -16.98
C ASN A 432 -12.59 -4.54 -16.76
N LEU A 433 -13.37 -4.75 -15.70
CA LEU A 433 -14.48 -3.86 -15.33
C LEU A 433 -13.98 -2.43 -15.10
N LEU A 434 -12.97 -2.24 -14.24
CA LEU A 434 -12.35 -0.93 -13.98
C LEU A 434 -11.81 -0.30 -15.28
N LYS A 435 -11.20 -1.12 -16.14
CA LYS A 435 -10.66 -0.68 -17.43
C LYS A 435 -11.73 -0.26 -18.44
N SER A 436 -12.88 -0.94 -18.51
CA SER A 436 -13.99 -0.54 -19.39
C SER A 436 -14.75 0.66 -18.83
N GLU A 437 -14.93 0.74 -17.52
CA GLU A 437 -15.75 1.74 -16.83
C GLU A 437 -15.06 3.07 -16.58
N LEU A 438 -13.73 3.12 -16.65
CA LEU A 438 -12.95 4.33 -16.38
C LEU A 438 -11.81 4.55 -17.38
N PHE A 439 -10.81 3.67 -17.44
CA PHE A 439 -9.59 3.95 -18.20
C PHE A 439 -9.78 3.96 -19.72
N THR A 440 -10.69 3.15 -20.27
CA THR A 440 -10.99 3.16 -21.71
C THR A 440 -11.69 4.46 -22.14
N PRO A 441 -12.74 4.95 -21.46
CA PRO A 441 -13.27 6.31 -21.66
C PRO A 441 -12.20 7.41 -21.57
N MET A 442 -11.35 7.39 -20.53
CA MET A 442 -10.26 8.36 -20.36
C MET A 442 -9.28 8.34 -21.55
N MET A 443 -8.80 7.16 -21.93
CA MET A 443 -7.89 6.97 -23.07
C MET A 443 -8.52 7.44 -24.39
N ILE A 444 -9.81 7.19 -24.62
CA ILE A 444 -10.52 7.67 -25.81
C ILE A 444 -10.61 9.21 -25.80
N ALA A 445 -10.94 9.80 -24.66
CA ALA A 445 -11.01 11.26 -24.52
C ALA A 445 -9.64 11.92 -24.80
N ASP A 446 -8.56 11.33 -24.30
CA ASP A 446 -7.19 11.76 -24.58
C ASP A 446 -6.83 11.62 -26.07
N ILE A 447 -7.08 10.46 -26.67
CA ILE A 447 -6.85 10.24 -28.11
C ILE A 447 -7.60 11.30 -28.93
N VAL A 448 -8.85 11.63 -28.59
CA VAL A 448 -9.64 12.66 -29.27
C VAL A 448 -9.04 14.06 -29.06
N LYS A 449 -8.67 14.44 -27.82
CA LYS A 449 -8.14 15.79 -27.51
C LYS A 449 -6.80 16.04 -28.20
N TYR A 450 -5.89 15.06 -28.17
CA TYR A 450 -4.62 15.13 -28.90
C TYR A 450 -4.78 15.07 -30.43
N SER A 451 -5.70 14.23 -30.95
CA SER A 451 -5.93 14.13 -32.41
C SER A 451 -6.49 15.43 -33.00
N LEU A 452 -7.41 16.09 -32.31
CA LEU A 452 -7.96 17.39 -32.74
C LEU A 452 -6.89 18.48 -32.74
N LEU A 453 -6.03 18.52 -31.72
CA LEU A 453 -4.92 19.46 -31.63
C LEU A 453 -3.90 19.23 -32.75
N ALA A 454 -3.51 17.98 -33.00
CA ALA A 454 -2.58 17.60 -34.06
C ALA A 454 -3.14 17.92 -35.47
N LEU A 455 -4.43 17.63 -35.71
CA LEU A 455 -5.10 17.94 -36.97
C LEU A 455 -5.23 19.45 -37.20
N GLY A 456 -5.54 20.22 -36.14
CA GLY A 456 -5.56 21.68 -36.17
C GLY A 456 -4.20 22.26 -36.53
N GLY A 457 -3.15 21.82 -35.83
CA GLY A 457 -1.75 22.19 -36.12
C GLY A 457 -1.32 21.85 -37.54
N PHE A 458 -1.66 20.64 -38.04
CA PHE A 458 -1.38 20.23 -39.41
C PHE A 458 -2.04 21.15 -40.45
N PHE A 459 -3.32 21.50 -40.29
CA PHE A 459 -3.99 22.42 -41.22
C PHE A 459 -3.43 23.85 -41.17
N VAL A 460 -3.03 24.35 -39.99
CA VAL A 460 -2.34 25.63 -39.86
C VAL A 460 -1.00 25.62 -40.60
N LEU A 461 -0.16 24.60 -40.38
CA LEU A 461 1.14 24.45 -41.05
C LEU A 461 0.97 24.29 -42.56
N LEU A 462 0.01 23.49 -43.03
CA LEU A 462 -0.32 23.31 -44.44
C LEU A 462 -0.76 24.62 -45.09
N ALA A 463 -1.61 25.41 -44.41
CA ALA A 463 -2.02 26.72 -44.91
C ALA A 463 -0.84 27.69 -45.01
N VAL A 464 0.05 27.74 -44.01
CA VAL A 464 1.27 28.56 -44.02
C VAL A 464 2.20 28.14 -45.16
N ALA A 465 2.47 26.84 -45.34
CA ALA A 465 3.29 26.32 -46.43
C ALA A 465 2.70 26.67 -47.81
N LEU A 466 1.38 26.56 -47.98
CA LEU A 466 0.69 26.96 -49.22
C LEU A 466 0.71 28.47 -49.46
N LEU A 467 0.72 29.31 -48.41
CA LEU A 467 0.91 30.76 -48.53
C LEU A 467 2.34 31.11 -48.97
N ILE A 468 3.35 30.47 -48.37
CA ILE A 468 4.77 30.65 -48.75
C ILE A 468 4.99 30.20 -50.20
N HIS A 469 4.55 29.00 -50.57
CA HIS A 469 4.68 28.49 -51.94
C HIS A 469 3.98 29.40 -52.97
N ASN A 470 2.78 29.90 -52.65
CA ASN A 470 2.09 30.87 -53.51
C ASN A 470 2.84 32.21 -53.63
N LYS A 471 3.53 32.69 -52.59
CA LYS A 471 4.38 33.90 -52.65
C LYS A 471 5.59 33.69 -53.57
N CYS A 472 6.40 32.66 -53.32
CA CYS A 472 7.59 32.38 -54.13
C CYS A 472 7.23 32.10 -55.61
N LYS A 473 6.08 31.45 -55.87
CA LYS A 473 5.55 31.26 -57.23
C LYS A 473 5.06 32.55 -57.89
N HIS A 474 4.65 33.56 -57.11
CA HIS A 474 4.27 34.87 -57.64
C HIS A 474 5.49 35.76 -57.89
N GLU A 475 6.51 35.69 -57.04
CA GLU A 475 7.80 36.36 -57.21
C GLU A 475 8.52 35.86 -58.46
N SER A 476 8.73 34.55 -58.61
CA SER A 476 9.35 33.99 -59.83
C SER A 476 8.54 34.27 -61.11
N LYS A 477 7.20 34.36 -61.04
CA LYS A 477 6.40 34.81 -62.18
C LYS A 477 6.63 36.28 -62.50
N SER A 478 6.71 37.14 -61.47
CA SER A 478 7.01 38.56 -61.63
C SER A 478 8.37 38.78 -62.28
N GLU A 479 9.40 38.06 -61.83
CA GLU A 479 10.75 38.10 -62.42
C GLU A 479 10.73 37.65 -63.89
N SER A 480 10.09 36.52 -64.21
CA SER A 480 9.98 36.03 -65.59
C SER A 480 9.25 37.00 -66.54
N VAL A 481 8.27 37.74 -66.03
CA VAL A 481 7.50 38.74 -66.81
C VAL A 481 8.32 40.02 -66.99
N THR A 482 9.09 40.45 -66.00
CA THR A 482 10.01 41.59 -66.12
C THR A 482 11.11 41.30 -67.14
N GLN A 483 11.75 40.13 -67.04
CA GLN A 483 12.80 39.68 -67.97
C GLN A 483 12.28 39.49 -69.41
N SER A 484 11.02 39.06 -69.57
CA SER A 484 10.35 39.00 -70.87
C SER A 484 10.05 40.40 -71.46
N ARG A 485 9.84 41.41 -70.61
CA ARG A 485 9.58 42.80 -71.01
C ARG A 485 10.87 43.50 -71.45
N GLU A 486 11.98 43.28 -70.75
CA GLU A 486 13.31 43.77 -71.14
C GLU A 486 13.75 43.16 -72.48
N ASN A 487 13.57 41.85 -72.67
CA ASN A 487 13.85 41.18 -73.95
C ASN A 487 12.94 41.64 -75.11
N HIS A 488 11.76 42.21 -74.83
CA HIS A 488 10.91 42.81 -75.86
C HIS A 488 11.35 44.25 -76.20
N SER A 489 11.74 45.04 -75.19
CA SER A 489 12.27 46.41 -75.37
C SER A 489 13.59 46.42 -76.14
N ALA A 490 14.45 45.42 -75.95
CA ALA A 490 15.71 45.26 -76.69
C ALA A 490 15.53 44.86 -78.17
N ARG A 491 14.28 44.68 -78.64
CA ARG A 491 13.96 44.22 -80.01
C ARG A 491 13.21 45.26 -80.86
N GLU A 492 12.83 46.40 -80.28
CA GLU A 492 12.15 47.50 -80.99
C GLU A 492 13.09 48.66 -81.37
N ASP A 493 14.36 48.65 -80.94
CA ASP A 493 15.30 49.77 -81.10
C ASP A 493 16.39 49.54 -82.19
N ASP A 494 16.16 48.62 -83.13
CA ASP A 494 17.05 48.38 -84.29
C ASP A 494 16.30 48.42 -85.64
N THR A 495 15.92 49.63 -86.03
CA THR A 495 15.64 50.07 -87.42
C THR A 495 15.57 51.60 -87.40
N THR A 496 16.44 52.39 -88.02
CA THR A 496 16.91 52.30 -89.42
C THR A 496 18.22 53.09 -89.62
N ALA A 497 19.12 52.62 -90.51
CA ALA A 497 20.45 53.20 -90.80
C ALA A 497 20.43 54.54 -91.60
N PRO A 498 21.60 55.19 -91.88
CA PRO A 498 22.28 54.92 -93.17
C PRO A 498 23.82 55.15 -93.32
N PHE A 499 24.43 54.32 -94.20
CA PHE A 499 25.48 54.59 -95.23
C PHE A 499 26.83 55.34 -94.98
N LEU A 500 27.94 54.61 -95.24
CA LEU A 500 29.24 54.96 -95.91
C LEU A 500 30.11 56.17 -95.40
N LYS A 501 31.46 56.20 -95.44
CA LYS A 501 32.47 55.47 -96.26
C LYS A 501 33.92 55.57 -95.68
N SER A 502 34.76 54.54 -95.93
CA SER A 502 36.25 54.54 -95.93
C SER A 502 36.99 54.68 -94.56
N ARG A 503 38.23 54.17 -94.33
CA ARG A 503 39.27 53.59 -95.21
C ARG A 503 40.27 52.67 -94.44
N SER A 504 40.69 51.55 -95.05
CA SER A 504 42.02 50.83 -94.97
C SER A 504 42.68 50.30 -93.67
N VAL A 505 43.08 49.00 -93.71
CA VAL A 505 44.42 48.40 -93.35
C VAL A 505 44.79 48.31 -91.84
N THR A 506 45.28 47.22 -91.21
CA THR A 506 45.69 45.81 -91.57
C THR A 506 45.70 44.88 -90.31
N TYR A 507 45.95 43.57 -90.50
CA TYR A 507 46.55 42.53 -89.60
C TYR A 507 47.19 42.99 -88.25
N ASP A 508 47.21 42.24 -87.13
CA ASP A 508 47.50 40.80 -86.92
C ASP A 508 46.89 40.22 -85.59
N ASP A 509 46.89 38.89 -85.43
CA ASP A 509 46.76 38.13 -84.14
C ASP A 509 48.02 38.36 -83.23
N PRO A 510 48.05 38.10 -81.89
CA PRO A 510 47.50 36.90 -81.23
C PRO A 510 47.06 36.99 -79.73
N LEU A 511 46.69 35.83 -79.17
CA LEU A 511 46.65 35.43 -77.74
C LEU A 511 48.01 35.61 -76.99
N PRO A 512 48.13 35.31 -75.67
CA PRO A 512 47.22 35.53 -74.52
C PRO A 512 47.94 36.21 -73.31
N GLY A 513 47.24 36.49 -72.20
CA GLY A 513 47.88 37.05 -70.99
C GLY A 513 47.16 36.82 -69.66
N SER A 514 47.91 36.32 -68.68
CA SER A 514 47.60 36.15 -67.24
C SER A 514 47.17 37.46 -66.54
N SER A 515 46.67 37.52 -65.29
CA SER A 515 47.06 36.77 -64.07
C SER A 515 46.20 37.19 -62.85
N THR A 516 45.93 36.25 -61.91
CA THR A 516 45.86 36.44 -60.41
C THR A 516 44.87 37.47 -59.81
N LEU A 517 44.38 37.44 -58.56
CA LEU A 517 44.39 36.52 -57.38
C LEU A 517 42.89 36.31 -56.99
N GLY A 518 42.43 35.37 -56.17
CA GLY A 518 43.07 34.47 -55.21
C GLY A 518 42.43 34.63 -53.82
N ASN A 519 41.68 33.62 -53.34
CA ASN A 519 41.59 33.15 -51.95
C ASN A 519 40.44 32.13 -51.75
N SER A 520 40.85 30.89 -51.48
CA SER A 520 40.42 29.98 -50.39
C SER A 520 39.23 30.39 -49.48
N TYR A 521 38.39 29.48 -48.96
CA TYR A 521 38.70 28.13 -48.47
C TYR A 521 37.66 27.03 -48.84
N GLN A 522 38.02 25.77 -48.56
CA GLN A 522 37.44 24.53 -49.09
C GLN A 522 36.24 23.92 -48.32
N GLN A 523 35.45 23.12 -49.05
CA GLN A 523 34.74 21.92 -48.53
C GLN A 523 35.68 20.71 -48.41
N VAL A 524 35.34 19.75 -47.54
CA VAL A 524 35.50 18.26 -47.65
C VAL A 524 34.81 17.69 -46.38
N SER A 525 33.79 16.82 -46.35
CA SER A 525 33.35 15.60 -47.09
C SER A 525 33.91 14.27 -46.56
N THR A 526 33.02 13.28 -46.31
CA THR A 526 33.24 11.80 -46.22
C THR A 526 34.14 11.24 -45.09
N SER A 527 34.03 9.99 -44.59
CA SER A 527 32.94 8.97 -44.56
C SER A 527 33.33 7.77 -43.63
N SER A 528 32.34 6.92 -43.29
CA SER A 528 32.42 5.43 -43.15
C SER A 528 33.32 4.70 -42.11
N SER A 529 32.65 4.06 -41.13
CA SER A 529 32.64 2.60 -40.80
C SER A 529 33.78 1.87 -40.04
N GLN A 530 33.36 0.79 -39.33
CA GLN A 530 34.12 -0.25 -38.58
C GLN A 530 34.70 0.19 -37.22
N GLY A 531 34.62 -0.54 -36.09
CA GLY A 531 33.98 -1.83 -35.76
C GLY A 531 34.99 -2.92 -35.34
N ILE A 532 34.93 -3.43 -34.08
CA ILE A 532 35.49 -4.73 -33.58
C ILE A 532 35.15 -4.93 -32.06
N PRO A 533 35.12 -6.17 -31.50
CA PRO A 533 34.38 -6.51 -30.26
C PRO A 533 35.20 -7.20 -29.13
N HIS A 534 34.51 -7.63 -28.05
CA HIS A 534 34.82 -8.76 -27.14
C HIS A 534 33.53 -9.11 -26.34
N ASP A 535 32.96 -10.32 -26.44
CA ASP A 535 33.22 -11.58 -25.69
C ASP A 535 32.58 -11.63 -24.28
N SER A 536 31.55 -12.47 -23.98
CA SER A 536 31.51 -13.96 -23.82
C SER A 536 31.68 -14.37 -22.31
N VAL A 537 30.95 -15.31 -21.66
CA VAL A 537 30.11 -16.47 -22.04
C VAL A 537 28.98 -16.78 -20.99
N GLY A 538 27.77 -17.19 -21.42
CA GLY A 538 26.95 -18.26 -20.76
C GLY A 538 25.80 -17.84 -19.80
N GLY A 539 24.62 -18.48 -19.74
CA GLY A 539 24.03 -19.54 -20.57
C GLY A 539 23.52 -20.75 -19.78
N PHE A 540 22.19 -20.96 -19.69
CA PHE A 540 21.50 -22.27 -19.60
C PHE A 540 19.97 -22.12 -19.81
N GLN A 541 19.34 -23.20 -20.29
CA GLN A 541 17.89 -23.37 -20.55
C GLN A 541 17.21 -24.03 -19.31
N ASP A 542 15.88 -24.06 -19.10
CA ASP A 542 14.95 -24.93 -19.84
C ASP A 542 13.45 -24.76 -19.46
N GLU A 543 12.59 -25.37 -20.30
CA GLU A 543 11.20 -25.85 -20.12
C GLU A 543 10.22 -25.17 -19.13
N GLN A 544 9.02 -24.82 -19.63
CA GLN A 544 7.81 -25.62 -19.33
C GLN A 544 6.68 -25.44 -20.36
N ARG A 545 5.63 -26.28 -20.26
CA ARG A 545 4.83 -26.78 -21.40
C ARG A 545 3.43 -26.14 -21.51
N ASN A 546 2.93 -26.10 -22.75
CA ASN A 546 1.49 -26.04 -23.04
C ASN A 546 0.76 -27.25 -22.45
N LEU A 547 -0.36 -27.04 -21.76
CA LEU A 547 -1.52 -27.94 -21.78
C LEU A 547 -2.82 -27.14 -21.70
N LEU A 548 -3.74 -27.42 -22.63
CA LEU A 548 -5.12 -26.95 -22.64
C LEU A 548 -5.97 -27.83 -21.70
N PRO A 549 -7.06 -27.31 -21.10
CA PRO A 549 -8.25 -28.10 -20.82
C PRO A 549 -9.21 -28.06 -22.01
N SER A 550 -9.70 -29.24 -22.39
CA SER A 550 -10.78 -29.43 -23.35
C SER A 550 -11.97 -30.03 -22.61
N ASP A 551 -12.97 -29.21 -22.26
CA ASP A 551 -14.17 -29.73 -21.61
C ASP A 551 -15.30 -29.97 -22.61
N THR A 552 -15.87 -31.17 -22.52
CA THR A 552 -16.98 -31.63 -23.36
C THR A 552 -18.25 -31.59 -22.51
N GLU A 553 -19.24 -30.80 -22.93
CA GLU A 553 -20.55 -30.81 -22.27
C GLU A 553 -21.18 -32.21 -22.33
N GLN A 554 -21.58 -32.74 -21.18
CA GLN A 554 -22.66 -33.74 -21.10
C GLN A 554 -23.73 -33.28 -20.11
N THR A 555 -24.81 -32.75 -20.67
CA THR A 555 -26.08 -32.57 -19.98
C THR A 555 -26.81 -33.91 -19.87
N SER A 556 -27.30 -34.24 -18.68
CA SER A 556 -28.48 -35.12 -18.52
C SER A 556 -29.25 -34.77 -17.25
N VAL A 557 -30.57 -35.00 -17.28
CA VAL A 557 -31.54 -34.23 -16.48
C VAL A 557 -32.51 -35.16 -15.74
N SER A 558 -32.68 -34.89 -14.43
CA SER A 558 -33.87 -35.09 -13.60
C SER A 558 -34.39 -36.49 -13.17
N THR A 559 -35.14 -36.42 -12.05
CA THR A 559 -36.14 -37.33 -11.44
C THR A 559 -35.66 -38.25 -10.32
N SER A 560 -36.38 -38.44 -9.21
CA SER A 560 -37.58 -37.75 -8.65
C SER A 560 -37.88 -38.23 -7.22
N SER A 561 -38.58 -37.41 -6.40
CA SER A 561 -39.51 -37.80 -5.29
C SER A 561 -38.97 -38.65 -4.11
N SER A 562 -39.51 -38.65 -2.88
CA SER A 562 -40.41 -37.76 -2.10
C SER A 562 -40.66 -38.41 -0.73
N GLN A 563 -40.77 -37.65 0.38
CA GLN A 563 -41.73 -37.88 1.49
C GLN A 563 -41.53 -36.86 2.64
N GLY A 564 -42.64 -36.32 3.18
CA GLY A 564 -42.70 -35.73 4.53
C GLY A 564 -43.21 -36.77 5.55
N ILE A 565 -43.67 -36.46 6.77
CA ILE A 565 -44.08 -35.18 7.40
C ILE A 565 -43.72 -35.25 8.94
N PRO A 566 -44.33 -34.52 9.91
CA PRO A 566 -43.65 -33.52 10.78
C PRO A 566 -43.49 -33.91 12.27
N HIS A 567 -43.00 -32.97 13.10
CA HIS A 567 -43.64 -32.63 14.39
C HIS A 567 -43.27 -31.23 14.94
N ASP A 568 -44.21 -30.61 15.67
CA ASP A 568 -44.18 -29.22 16.18
C ASP A 568 -43.40 -29.00 17.49
N SER A 569 -43.05 -27.73 17.77
CA SER A 569 -43.21 -26.96 19.05
C SER A 569 -42.14 -25.84 19.14
N VAL A 570 -42.43 -24.54 18.95
CA VAL A 570 -43.14 -23.55 19.80
C VAL A 570 -42.28 -22.95 20.94
N GLY A 571 -42.12 -21.62 20.89
CA GLY A 571 -41.49 -20.76 21.91
C GLY A 571 -40.62 -19.67 21.24
N GLY A 572 -40.91 -18.37 21.25
CA GLY A 572 -41.98 -17.63 21.94
C GLY A 572 -41.43 -16.68 23.00
N PHE A 573 -40.93 -15.51 22.58
CA PHE A 573 -40.56 -14.41 23.48
C PHE A 573 -41.33 -13.14 23.09
N GLN A 574 -41.94 -12.49 24.08
CA GLN A 574 -42.68 -11.24 23.95
C GLN A 574 -41.88 -10.07 24.52
N ASP A 575 -42.24 -8.87 24.06
CA ASP A 575 -41.78 -7.58 24.59
C ASP A 575 -42.03 -7.41 26.10
N GLU A 576 -41.15 -6.65 26.76
CA GLU A 576 -41.58 -5.73 27.82
C GLU A 576 -40.91 -4.36 27.67
N GLN A 577 -41.70 -3.36 27.31
CA GLN A 577 -41.31 -1.95 27.45
C GLN A 577 -41.54 -1.48 28.89
N ARG A 578 -40.61 -0.69 29.46
CA ARG A 578 -41.02 0.43 30.31
C ARG A 578 -40.02 1.59 30.35
N ASN A 579 -40.48 2.76 29.94
CA ASN A 579 -39.82 4.05 30.14
C ASN A 579 -39.75 4.44 31.63
N VAL A 580 -38.87 5.40 31.99
CA VAL A 580 -39.26 6.75 32.48
C VAL A 580 -38.02 7.61 32.82
N LEU A 581 -38.02 8.85 32.30
CA LEU A 581 -37.10 9.96 32.61
C LEU A 581 -37.38 10.58 34.00
N PRO A 582 -36.45 11.36 34.58
CA PRO A 582 -36.63 12.82 34.45
C PRO A 582 -35.34 13.63 34.24
N SER A 583 -35.54 14.83 33.71
CA SER A 583 -34.56 15.85 33.37
C SER A 583 -34.34 16.88 34.49
N ASP A 584 -33.20 17.57 34.41
CA ASP A 584 -32.88 18.95 34.83
C ASP A 584 -33.22 19.48 36.23
N THR A 585 -32.21 20.08 36.87
CA THR A 585 -32.40 21.29 37.67
C THR A 585 -31.15 22.17 37.62
N GLU A 586 -31.28 23.40 37.14
CA GLU A 586 -30.26 24.44 37.27
C GLU A 586 -30.09 24.87 38.73
N GLN A 587 -28.89 25.28 39.14
CA GLN A 587 -28.76 26.33 40.16
C GLN A 587 -27.49 27.16 39.97
N THR A 588 -27.68 28.47 39.74
CA THR A 588 -26.62 29.45 39.55
C THR A 588 -26.32 30.25 40.83
N SER A 589 -25.03 30.42 41.11
CA SER A 589 -24.42 31.50 41.89
C SER A 589 -24.68 31.59 43.42
N VAL A 590 -23.61 31.82 44.18
CA VAL A 590 -23.34 33.11 44.85
C VAL A 590 -21.88 33.12 45.37
N ARG A 591 -21.22 34.25 45.12
CA ARG A 591 -20.04 34.86 45.78
C ARG A 591 -19.70 34.32 47.19
N THR A 592 -18.43 34.24 47.59
CA THR A 592 -17.52 35.40 47.70
C THR A 592 -16.05 35.07 47.41
N GLY A 593 -15.32 36.07 46.92
CA GLY A 593 -13.88 36.18 47.16
C GLY A 593 -13.62 37.42 48.00
N ASP A 594 -12.53 37.43 48.77
CA ASP A 594 -11.74 38.65 48.94
C ASP A 594 -10.28 38.37 49.33
N THR A 595 -9.44 38.71 48.36
CA THR A 595 -8.08 39.26 48.42
C THR A 595 -7.52 39.71 49.79
N GLN A 596 -6.29 39.27 50.12
CA GLN A 596 -5.08 40.08 50.43
C GLN A 596 -4.00 39.19 51.08
N VAL A 597 -2.68 39.40 51.05
CA VAL A 597 -1.66 40.05 50.20
C VAL A 597 -0.40 40.21 51.09
N ALA A 598 0.79 39.99 50.51
CA ALA A 598 2.12 40.45 50.93
C ALA A 598 2.89 39.86 52.14
N GLN A 599 4.05 39.25 51.77
CA GLN A 599 5.42 39.55 52.22
C GLN A 599 5.91 39.25 53.65
N GLY A 600 7.11 38.65 53.74
CA GLY A 600 7.94 38.59 54.95
C GLY A 600 9.18 37.68 54.81
N ASN A 601 10.35 38.25 54.50
CA ASN A 601 11.63 37.53 54.36
C ASN A 601 12.20 37.05 55.73
N ASN A 602 12.97 35.94 55.78
CA ASN A 602 14.46 35.99 55.83
C ASN A 602 15.16 34.66 56.21
N LEU A 603 16.28 34.41 55.51
CA LEU A 603 17.58 33.91 56.00
C LEU A 603 17.65 32.69 56.96
N HIS A 604 18.28 31.60 56.52
CA HIS A 604 19.72 31.38 56.83
C HIS A 604 20.37 30.38 55.85
N ALA A 605 21.71 30.36 55.82
CA ALA A 605 22.53 29.69 54.82
C ALA A 605 23.39 28.54 55.39
N GLU A 606 24.13 27.90 54.48
CA GLU A 606 25.46 27.27 54.63
C GLU A 606 25.64 25.74 54.47
N ASN A 607 26.55 25.45 53.52
CA ASN A 607 27.60 24.43 53.50
C ASN A 607 27.34 22.97 53.04
N GLU A 608 27.90 22.68 51.86
CA GLU A 608 28.51 21.39 51.51
C GLU A 608 29.60 20.98 52.52
N PRO A 609 30.07 19.73 52.49
CA PRO A 609 31.42 19.57 51.92
C PRO A 609 31.60 18.39 50.96
N ASN A 610 32.68 18.50 50.18
CA ASN A 610 33.14 17.58 49.13
C ASN A 610 34.00 16.40 49.65
N ARG A 611 34.28 15.45 48.74
CA ARG A 611 35.13 14.22 48.86
C ARG A 611 34.40 12.98 49.42
N THR A 612 34.65 11.77 48.88
CA THR A 612 35.85 11.29 48.15
C THR A 612 35.49 10.47 46.93
#